data_AF-A0AAU8ZJ83-F1
#
_entry.id   AF-A0AAU8ZJ83-F1
#
_cell.length_a   1.000
_cell.length_b   1.000
_cell.length_c   1.000
_cell.angle_alpha   90.00
_cell.angle_beta   90.00
_cell.angle_gamma   90.00
#
_symmetry.space_group_name_H-M   'P 1'
#
loop_
_entity.id
_entity.type
_entity.pdbx_description
1 polymer ?
#
loop_
_entity_poly.entity_id
_entity_poly.type
_entity_poly.pdbx_seq_one_letter_code
_entity_poly.pdbx_strand_id
1 'polypeptide(L)'
;MNLMSISQYARHAGMSRQALYNWEAKQGFPARVDGKINQAACDQYLARYRDSRDPRIKNNTPSVKAAVPADGVLVPLSVAEIKQHIAAGADRVAGMDDHERATLAAKAAGLYLSEGPDNPPVTFGGYRLAIVKTPEWETGQIVAGGAFGLSADDVIFECRDYTLTLMDDETESTALRDVVPSLLYVLADDTGLPEK
;
A
#
# COMPACT_ATOMS: atom_id res chain seq x y z
N MET A 1 -22.84 -27.92 -4.59
CA MET A 1 -22.00 -26.94 -5.30
C MET A 1 -22.22 -25.59 -4.64
N ASN A 2 -21.24 -25.06 -3.91
CA ASN A 2 -21.42 -23.82 -3.17
C ASN A 2 -20.95 -22.64 -4.03
N LEU A 3 -21.89 -21.76 -4.39
CA LEU A 3 -21.63 -20.59 -5.24
C LEU A 3 -21.56 -19.34 -4.37
N MET A 4 -20.42 -18.68 -4.38
CA MET A 4 -20.15 -17.49 -3.58
C MET A 4 -19.97 -16.26 -4.46
N SER A 5 -20.33 -15.08 -3.95
CA SER A 5 -19.86 -13.84 -4.57
C SER A 5 -18.35 -13.71 -4.42
N ILE A 6 -17.72 -12.88 -5.24
CA ILE A 6 -16.28 -12.58 -5.20
C ILE A 6 -15.85 -12.17 -3.78
N SER A 7 -16.61 -11.25 -3.16
CA SER A 7 -16.33 -10.75 -1.81
C SER A 7 -16.45 -11.84 -0.75
N GLN A 8 -17.43 -12.74 -0.88
CA GLN A 8 -17.63 -13.87 0.03
C GLN A 8 -16.49 -14.88 -0.11
N TYR A 9 -16.10 -15.20 -1.34
CA TYR A 9 -15.03 -16.15 -1.60
C TYR A 9 -13.65 -15.61 -1.23
N ALA A 10 -13.36 -14.34 -1.52
CA ALA A 10 -12.10 -13.69 -1.12
C ALA A 10 -11.91 -13.75 0.41
N ARG A 11 -12.99 -13.49 1.17
CA ARG A 11 -13.00 -13.65 2.63
C ARG A 11 -12.77 -15.10 3.07
N HIS A 12 -13.47 -16.05 2.45
CA HIS A 12 -13.30 -17.49 2.69
C HIS A 12 -11.85 -17.96 2.44
N ALA A 13 -11.24 -17.48 1.36
CA ALA A 13 -9.88 -17.83 0.98
C ALA A 13 -8.79 -17.03 1.72
N GLY A 14 -9.16 -16.07 2.57
CA GLY A 14 -8.22 -15.25 3.35
C GLY A 14 -7.39 -14.28 2.49
N MET A 15 -7.97 -13.72 1.41
CA MET A 15 -7.28 -12.81 0.50
C MET A 15 -8.13 -11.57 0.17
N SER A 16 -7.50 -10.53 -0.39
CA SER A 16 -8.21 -9.35 -0.88
C SER A 16 -8.98 -9.65 -2.17
N ARG A 17 -10.00 -8.84 -2.47
CA ARG A 17 -10.75 -8.95 -3.74
C ARG A 17 -9.83 -8.74 -4.95
N GLN A 18 -8.87 -7.83 -4.84
CA GLN A 18 -7.90 -7.56 -5.90
C GLN A 18 -6.96 -8.74 -6.14
N ALA A 19 -6.53 -9.43 -5.08
CA ALA A 19 -5.77 -10.68 -5.23
C ALA A 19 -6.59 -11.74 -5.97
N LEU A 20 -7.89 -11.86 -5.68
CA LEU A 20 -8.78 -12.78 -6.37
C LEU A 20 -8.96 -12.43 -7.87
N TYR A 21 -9.08 -11.15 -8.23
CA TYR A 21 -9.13 -10.71 -9.64
C TYR A 21 -7.83 -11.01 -10.39
N ASN A 22 -6.68 -10.77 -9.76
CA ASN A 22 -5.38 -11.09 -10.34
C ASN A 22 -5.21 -12.60 -10.59
N TRP A 23 -5.89 -13.43 -9.82
CA TRP A 23 -5.88 -14.88 -10.00
C TRP A 23 -6.85 -15.33 -11.08
N GLU A 24 -8.01 -14.71 -11.15
CA GLU A 24 -8.98 -14.95 -12.22
C GLU A 24 -8.41 -14.60 -13.61
N ALA A 25 -7.52 -13.60 -13.68
CA ALA A 25 -6.79 -13.25 -14.89
C ALA A 25 -5.75 -14.30 -15.33
N LYS A 26 -5.41 -15.28 -14.48
CA LYS A 26 -4.44 -16.34 -14.83
C LYS A 26 -5.10 -17.48 -15.59
N GLN A 27 -4.40 -17.96 -16.61
CA GLN A 27 -4.86 -19.10 -17.40
C GLN A 27 -5.01 -20.36 -16.52
N GLY A 28 -6.17 -21.01 -16.63
CA GLY A 28 -6.47 -22.24 -15.88
C GLY A 28 -7.13 -22.03 -14.52
N PHE A 29 -7.36 -20.78 -14.08
CA PHE A 29 -8.23 -20.51 -12.93
C PHE A 29 -9.68 -20.94 -13.24
N PRO A 30 -10.41 -21.56 -12.30
CA PRO A 30 -11.78 -21.99 -12.55
C PRO A 30 -12.69 -20.82 -12.93
N ALA A 31 -13.38 -20.94 -14.06
CA ALA A 31 -14.33 -19.94 -14.52
C ALA A 31 -15.51 -19.80 -13.55
N ARG A 32 -16.11 -18.61 -13.54
CA ARG A 32 -17.35 -18.37 -12.79
C ARG A 32 -18.49 -19.22 -13.33
N VAL A 33 -19.38 -19.65 -12.44
CA VAL A 33 -20.65 -20.28 -12.79
C VAL A 33 -21.77 -19.33 -12.40
N ASP A 34 -22.59 -18.93 -13.38
CA ASP A 34 -23.65 -17.93 -13.21
C ASP A 34 -23.17 -16.62 -12.57
N GLY A 35 -21.98 -16.16 -12.96
CA GLY A 35 -21.35 -14.96 -12.42
C GLY A 35 -20.81 -15.10 -10.98
N LYS A 36 -20.87 -16.30 -10.39
CA LYS A 36 -20.40 -16.60 -9.02
C LYS A 36 -19.20 -17.54 -9.01
N ILE A 37 -18.46 -17.51 -7.91
CA ILE A 37 -17.31 -18.38 -7.68
C ILE A 37 -17.79 -19.76 -7.22
N ASN A 38 -17.37 -20.81 -7.93
CA ASN A 38 -17.52 -22.18 -7.47
C ASN A 38 -16.45 -22.48 -6.42
N GLN A 39 -16.86 -22.52 -5.15
CA GLN A 39 -15.95 -22.68 -4.02
C GLN A 39 -15.09 -23.93 -4.14
N ALA A 40 -15.69 -25.09 -4.46
CA ALA A 40 -14.98 -26.36 -4.46
C ALA A 40 -13.90 -26.43 -5.55
N ALA A 41 -14.20 -25.92 -6.75
CA ALA A 41 -13.25 -25.88 -7.85
C ALA A 41 -12.09 -24.92 -7.56
N CYS A 42 -12.40 -23.75 -6.99
CA CYS A 42 -11.38 -22.75 -6.65
C CYS A 42 -10.51 -23.18 -5.47
N ASP A 43 -11.08 -23.82 -4.44
CA ASP A 43 -10.33 -24.37 -3.31
C ASP A 43 -9.39 -25.50 -3.78
N GLN A 44 -9.85 -26.36 -4.70
CA GLN A 44 -9.01 -27.41 -5.30
C GLN A 44 -7.88 -26.83 -6.16
N TYR A 45 -8.13 -25.76 -6.92
CA TYR A 45 -7.10 -25.04 -7.65
C TYR A 45 -6.07 -24.43 -6.70
N LEU A 46 -6.52 -23.74 -5.65
CA LEU A 46 -5.70 -23.14 -4.60
C LEU A 46 -4.82 -24.16 -3.88
N ALA A 47 -5.35 -25.35 -3.59
CA ALA A 47 -4.63 -26.41 -2.90
C ALA A 47 -3.37 -26.87 -3.67
N ARG A 48 -3.31 -26.69 -5.00
CA ARG A 48 -2.13 -27.04 -5.81
C ARG A 48 -0.97 -26.08 -5.60
N TYR A 49 -1.26 -24.84 -5.20
CA TYR A 49 -0.27 -23.77 -5.01
C TYR A 49 -0.02 -23.46 -3.53
N ARG A 50 -0.90 -23.93 -2.64
CA ARG A 50 -0.69 -23.92 -1.19
C ARG A 50 0.12 -25.15 -0.80
N ASP A 51 1.44 -25.08 -0.93
CA ASP A 51 2.30 -26.10 -0.34
C ASP A 51 2.26 -25.95 1.19
N SER A 52 1.68 -26.94 1.87
CA SER A 52 1.60 -27.02 3.33
C SER A 52 2.96 -26.92 4.06
N ARG A 53 4.06 -27.09 3.34
CA ARG A 53 5.44 -26.99 3.83
C ARG A 53 6.11 -25.65 3.47
N ASP A 54 5.42 -24.78 2.74
CA ASP A 54 5.92 -23.47 2.35
C ASP A 54 5.99 -22.54 3.58
N PRO A 55 7.18 -22.04 3.96
CA PRO A 55 7.34 -21.12 5.08
C PRO A 55 6.50 -19.85 4.94
N ARG A 56 6.13 -19.44 3.72
CA ARG A 56 5.26 -18.28 3.45
C ARG A 56 3.84 -18.46 3.99
N ILE A 57 3.38 -19.67 4.27
CA ILE A 57 2.09 -19.92 4.93
C ILE A 57 2.10 -19.39 6.37
N LYS A 58 3.24 -19.42 7.09
CA LYS A 58 3.35 -18.85 8.44
C LYS A 58 3.30 -17.31 8.42
N ASN A 59 3.82 -16.69 7.36
CA ASN A 59 3.71 -15.24 7.13
C ASN A 59 2.30 -14.79 6.69
N ASN A 60 1.41 -15.73 6.35
CA ASN A 60 0.02 -15.47 6.02
C ASN A 60 -0.94 -15.67 7.20
N THR A 61 -0.42 -15.92 8.42
CA THR A 61 -1.24 -15.74 9.61
C THR A 61 -1.66 -14.27 9.64
N PRO A 62 -2.96 -13.93 9.60
CA PRO A 62 -3.37 -12.54 9.69
C PRO A 62 -2.84 -12.05 11.02
N SER A 63 -1.79 -11.22 10.99
CA SER A 63 -1.33 -10.55 12.18
C SER A 63 -2.56 -9.80 12.69
N VAL A 64 -3.06 -10.27 13.82
CA VAL A 64 -4.13 -9.62 14.58
C VAL A 64 -3.77 -8.15 14.61
N LYS A 65 -4.71 -7.30 14.17
CA LYS A 65 -4.68 -5.83 14.23
C LYS A 65 -3.61 -5.36 15.22
N ALA A 66 -2.41 -5.12 14.72
CA ALA A 66 -1.38 -4.48 15.52
C ALA A 66 -1.71 -3.00 15.46
N ALA A 67 -2.03 -2.48 16.64
CA ALA A 67 -2.47 -1.13 16.87
C ALA A 67 -1.51 -0.09 16.25
N VAL A 68 -2.14 1.00 15.80
CA VAL A 68 -1.55 2.30 15.48
C VAL A 68 -0.40 2.67 16.44
N PRO A 69 0.73 3.16 15.93
CA PRO A 69 1.57 4.09 16.67
C PRO A 69 1.32 5.54 16.20
N ALA A 70 1.02 6.42 17.17
CA ALA A 70 0.73 7.86 17.09
C ALA A 70 1.56 8.64 16.04
N ASP A 71 1.00 9.53 15.23
CA ASP A 71 0.13 10.66 15.56
C ASP A 71 -0.82 10.93 14.37
N GLY A 72 -2.11 11.03 14.65
CA GLY A 72 -3.14 11.34 13.65
C GLY A 72 -4.06 10.16 13.30
N VAL A 73 -5.36 10.39 13.41
CA VAL A 73 -6.40 9.44 13.00
C VAL A 73 -6.45 9.44 11.47
N LEU A 74 -6.36 8.26 10.83
CA LEU A 74 -6.64 8.13 9.41
C LEU A 74 -8.13 8.41 9.18
N VAL A 75 -8.42 9.38 8.32
CA VAL A 75 -9.76 9.78 7.95
C VAL A 75 -9.90 9.63 6.43
N PRO A 76 -11.00 9.04 5.95
CA PRO A 76 -11.27 9.00 4.51
C PRO A 76 -11.59 10.43 4.03
N LEU A 77 -10.79 10.94 3.11
CA LEU A 77 -11.03 12.19 2.40
C LEU A 77 -11.04 11.96 0.89
N SER A 78 -11.80 12.78 0.17
CA SER A 78 -11.74 12.78 -1.30
C SER A 78 -10.42 13.36 -1.79
N VAL A 79 -9.94 12.93 -2.97
CA VAL A 79 -8.74 13.50 -3.59
C VAL A 79 -8.84 15.02 -3.75
N ALA A 80 -10.04 15.55 -4.00
CA ALA A 80 -10.29 16.99 -4.06
C ALA A 80 -10.01 17.69 -2.72
N GLU A 81 -10.54 17.14 -1.61
CA GLU A 81 -10.27 17.66 -0.26
C GLU A 81 -8.79 17.55 0.10
N ILE A 82 -8.15 16.44 -0.27
CA ILE A 82 -6.72 16.22 -0.02
C ILE A 82 -5.89 17.30 -0.73
N LYS A 83 -6.16 17.59 -2.01
CA LYS A 83 -5.47 18.67 -2.74
C LYS A 83 -5.64 20.03 -2.05
N GLN A 84 -6.82 20.33 -1.51
CA GLN A 84 -7.06 21.56 -0.75
C GLN A 84 -6.20 21.61 0.53
N HIS A 85 -6.11 20.50 1.26
CA HIS A 85 -5.27 20.41 2.46
C HIS A 85 -3.78 20.57 2.16
N ILE A 86 -3.29 19.97 1.06
CA ILE A 86 -1.89 20.13 0.61
C ILE A 86 -1.62 21.61 0.31
N ALA A 87 -2.46 22.25 -0.50
CA ALA A 87 -2.29 23.64 -0.91
C ALA A 87 -2.36 24.62 0.28
N ALA A 88 -3.20 24.35 1.27
CA ALA A 88 -3.40 25.21 2.44
C ALA A 88 -2.22 25.25 3.42
N GLY A 89 -1.21 24.39 3.27
CA GLY A 89 -0.06 24.34 4.18
C GLY A 89 1.30 24.21 3.50
N ALA A 90 1.39 24.42 2.19
CA ALA A 90 2.62 24.23 1.42
C ALA A 90 3.80 25.07 1.96
N ASP A 91 3.52 26.25 2.49
CA ASP A 91 4.45 27.17 3.14
C ASP A 91 5.11 26.62 4.40
N ARG A 92 4.55 25.56 5.02
CA ARG A 92 5.07 24.92 6.23
C ARG A 92 6.20 23.94 5.97
N VAL A 93 6.46 23.62 4.71
CA VAL A 93 7.50 22.67 4.30
C VAL A 93 8.88 23.34 4.25
N ALA A 94 8.91 24.67 4.09
CA ALA A 94 10.14 25.43 3.98
C ALA A 94 11.08 25.22 5.17
N GLY A 95 12.27 24.68 4.90
CA GLY A 95 13.32 24.43 5.89
C GLY A 95 13.12 23.16 6.72
N MET A 96 12.15 22.31 6.36
CA MET A 96 12.02 20.97 6.94
C MET A 96 13.18 20.08 6.50
N ASP A 97 13.68 19.25 7.41
CA ASP A 97 14.71 18.27 7.07
C ASP A 97 14.13 17.17 6.16
N ASP A 98 14.90 16.73 5.16
CA ASP A 98 14.44 15.79 4.15
C ASP A 98 13.98 14.45 4.76
N HIS A 99 14.69 13.98 5.79
CA HIS A 99 14.34 12.74 6.50
C HIS A 99 13.07 12.92 7.34
N GLU A 100 12.96 14.06 8.04
CA GLU A 100 11.74 14.43 8.77
C GLU A 100 10.53 14.46 7.83
N ARG A 101 10.65 15.14 6.68
CA ARG A 101 9.58 15.27 5.70
C ARG A 101 9.18 13.91 5.10
N ALA A 102 10.14 13.08 4.72
CA ALA A 102 9.87 11.73 4.21
C ALA A 102 9.11 10.88 5.24
N THR A 103 9.49 10.98 6.52
CA THR A 103 8.81 10.29 7.63
C THR A 103 7.37 10.76 7.80
N LEU A 104 7.14 12.07 7.76
CA LEU A 104 5.80 12.65 7.87
C LEU A 104 4.95 12.36 6.63
N ALA A 105 5.53 12.33 5.43
CA ALA A 105 4.86 11.98 4.18
C ALA A 105 4.33 10.55 4.20
N ALA A 106 5.14 9.59 4.64
CA ALA A 106 4.71 8.21 4.83
C ALA A 106 3.52 8.13 5.81
N LYS A 107 3.62 8.82 6.95
CA LYS A 107 2.52 8.89 7.93
C LYS A 107 1.25 9.53 7.35
N ALA A 108 1.37 10.62 6.60
CA ALA A 108 0.26 11.31 5.97
C ALA A 108 -0.54 10.38 5.04
N ALA A 109 0.16 9.52 4.30
CA ALA A 109 -0.41 8.53 3.38
C ALA A 109 -0.79 7.18 4.05
N GLY A 110 -0.60 7.04 5.37
CA GLY A 110 -0.86 5.78 6.07
C GLY A 110 0.12 4.64 5.73
N LEU A 111 1.30 4.98 5.21
CA LEU A 111 2.36 4.06 4.85
C LEU A 111 3.42 3.95 5.96
N TYR A 112 4.14 2.83 5.95
CA TYR A 112 5.27 2.58 6.83
C TYR A 112 6.57 2.88 6.10
N LEU A 113 7.38 3.76 6.69
CA LEU A 113 8.75 4.02 6.26
C LEU A 113 9.72 3.17 7.09
N SER A 114 10.69 2.55 6.43
CA SER A 114 11.79 1.84 7.10
C SER A 114 13.14 2.20 6.48
N GLU A 115 14.18 2.15 7.32
CA GLU A 115 15.59 2.32 6.96
C GLU A 115 16.31 1.00 7.19
N GLY A 116 17.38 0.72 6.43
CA GLY A 116 18.13 -0.53 6.57
C GLY A 116 19.61 -0.43 6.22
N PRO A 117 20.52 -1.03 7.01
CA PRO A 117 21.96 -1.06 6.74
C PRO A 117 22.35 -2.00 5.58
N ASP A 118 21.50 -2.98 5.28
CA ASP A 118 21.71 -3.97 4.21
C ASP A 118 20.90 -3.60 2.95
N ASN A 119 21.25 -2.45 2.37
CA ASN A 119 21.05 -2.28 0.95
C ASN A 119 22.17 -3.06 0.25
N PRO A 120 21.87 -4.05 -0.62
CA PRO A 120 22.91 -4.63 -1.46
C PRO A 120 23.62 -3.48 -2.20
N PRO A 121 24.94 -3.57 -2.45
CA PRO A 121 25.82 -2.43 -2.78
C PRO A 121 25.55 -1.70 -4.12
N VAL A 122 24.35 -1.84 -4.68
CA VAL A 122 23.93 -1.27 -5.97
C VAL A 122 22.53 -0.61 -5.90
N THR A 123 21.94 -0.38 -4.72
CA THR A 123 20.65 0.33 -4.61
C THR A 123 20.85 1.77 -4.13
N PHE A 124 20.50 2.74 -4.98
CA PHE A 124 20.56 4.17 -4.71
C PHE A 124 19.35 4.61 -3.88
N GLY A 125 19.46 4.69 -2.55
CA GLY A 125 18.43 5.27 -1.67
C GLY A 125 18.25 4.54 -0.34
N GLY A 126 18.11 5.26 0.78
CA GLY A 126 18.11 4.72 2.15
C GLY A 126 16.76 4.23 2.67
N TYR A 127 15.67 4.53 1.98
CA TYR A 127 14.30 4.32 2.47
C TYR A 127 13.54 3.20 1.76
N ARG A 128 12.57 2.60 2.46
CA ARG A 128 11.57 1.68 1.89
C ARG A 128 10.17 2.03 2.40
N LEU A 129 9.21 2.12 1.49
CA LEU A 129 7.78 2.30 1.78
C LEU A 129 7.03 0.97 1.77
N ALA A 130 6.10 0.80 2.72
CA ALA A 130 5.26 -0.39 2.79
C ALA A 130 3.84 -0.05 3.27
N ILE A 131 2.84 -0.75 2.74
CA ILE A 131 1.43 -0.65 3.18
C ILE A 131 1.19 -1.39 4.51
N VAL A 132 2.08 -2.33 4.83
CA VAL A 132 2.06 -3.11 6.07
C VAL A 132 3.33 -2.82 6.87
N LYS A 133 3.22 -2.83 8.20
CA LYS A 133 4.38 -2.65 9.06
C LYS A 133 5.42 -3.71 8.72
N THR A 134 6.60 -3.28 8.27
CA THR A 134 7.73 -4.18 8.05
C THR A 134 8.16 -4.74 9.42
N PRO A 135 8.25 -6.07 9.58
CA PRO A 135 8.75 -6.65 10.81
C PRO A 135 10.20 -6.21 11.05
N GLU A 136 10.60 -6.00 12.30
CA GLU A 136 12.01 -5.76 12.67
C GLU A 136 12.81 -7.03 12.33
N TRP A 137 13.94 -6.91 11.62
CA TRP A 137 14.69 -8.05 11.08
C TRP A 137 16.09 -8.19 11.68
N GLU A 138 16.57 -9.44 11.74
CA GLU A 138 17.97 -9.79 12.01
C GLU A 138 18.81 -9.55 10.74
N THR A 139 20.06 -9.10 10.92
CA THR A 139 21.03 -8.79 9.86
C THR A 139 21.17 -9.94 8.84
N GLY A 140 21.16 -9.62 7.54
CA GLY A 140 21.43 -10.59 6.45
C GLY A 140 20.22 -11.27 5.79
N GLN A 141 18.98 -10.89 6.09
CA GLN A 141 17.79 -11.38 5.36
C GLN A 141 17.33 -10.43 4.24
N ILE A 142 17.13 -10.98 3.03
CA ILE A 142 16.57 -10.23 1.89
C ILE A 142 15.05 -10.25 1.99
N VAL A 143 14.44 -9.07 2.13
CA VAL A 143 12.98 -8.92 2.13
C VAL A 143 12.44 -9.07 0.70
N ALA A 144 11.71 -10.15 0.44
CA ALA A 144 10.96 -10.29 -0.80
C ALA A 144 9.80 -9.28 -0.84
N GLY A 145 9.77 -8.41 -1.85
CA GLY A 145 8.75 -7.37 -2.02
C GLY A 145 9.09 -6.02 -1.37
N GLY A 146 10.30 -5.84 -0.84
CA GLY A 146 10.80 -4.51 -0.46
C GLY A 146 11.06 -3.68 -1.71
N ALA A 147 10.36 -2.56 -1.84
CA ALA A 147 10.62 -1.59 -2.90
C ALA A 147 12.11 -1.18 -2.92
N PHE A 148 12.63 -0.90 -4.10
CA PHE A 148 13.99 -0.40 -4.34
C PHE A 148 14.28 0.79 -3.42
N GLY A 149 15.51 0.90 -2.92
CA GLY A 149 15.89 1.99 -2.02
C GLY A 149 15.49 3.35 -2.59
N LEU A 150 14.65 4.09 -1.87
CA LEU A 150 14.15 5.41 -2.27
C LEU A 150 15.02 6.50 -1.63
N SER A 151 15.19 7.63 -2.32
CA SER A 151 15.62 8.88 -1.67
C SER A 151 14.48 9.48 -0.85
N ALA A 152 14.76 10.52 -0.05
CA ALA A 152 13.71 11.24 0.69
C ALA A 152 12.69 11.88 -0.27
N ASP A 153 13.17 12.47 -1.37
CA ASP A 153 12.32 13.06 -2.41
C ASP A 153 11.44 12.00 -3.10
N ASP A 154 12.01 10.83 -3.41
CA ASP A 154 11.23 9.73 -3.99
C ASP A 154 10.15 9.24 -3.02
N VAL A 155 10.42 9.20 -1.71
CA VAL A 155 9.40 8.86 -0.71
C VAL A 155 8.24 9.85 -0.76
N ILE A 156 8.53 11.15 -0.80
CA ILE A 156 7.51 12.19 -0.86
C ILE A 156 6.70 12.08 -2.15
N PHE A 157 7.38 11.89 -3.28
CA PHE A 157 6.76 11.69 -4.59
C PHE A 157 5.81 10.48 -4.58
N GLU A 158 6.29 9.31 -4.14
CA GLU A 158 5.51 8.08 -4.10
C GLU A 158 4.33 8.18 -3.12
N CYS A 159 4.51 8.82 -1.96
CA CYS A 159 3.41 9.08 -1.03
C CYS A 159 2.35 10.01 -1.63
N ARG A 160 2.76 11.02 -2.39
CA ARG A 160 1.86 11.93 -3.09
C ARG A 160 1.12 11.22 -4.22
N ASP A 161 1.82 10.47 -5.06
CA ASP A 161 1.23 9.68 -6.15
C ASP A 161 0.22 8.67 -5.60
N TYR A 162 0.61 7.88 -4.61
CA TYR A 162 -0.28 6.92 -3.93
C TYR A 162 -1.57 7.57 -3.41
N THR A 163 -1.46 8.81 -2.91
CA THR A 163 -2.60 9.55 -2.34
C THR A 163 -3.46 10.24 -3.41
N LEU A 164 -2.88 10.70 -4.52
CA LEU A 164 -3.59 11.54 -5.50
C LEU A 164 -3.98 10.80 -6.79
N THR A 165 -3.40 9.64 -7.06
CA THR A 165 -3.68 8.86 -8.27
C THR A 165 -5.14 8.42 -8.32
N LEU A 166 -5.78 8.71 -9.44
CA LEU A 166 -7.14 8.29 -9.77
C LEU A 166 -7.11 7.07 -10.68
N MET A 167 -8.06 6.17 -10.45
CA MET A 167 -8.40 5.11 -11.40
C MET A 167 -9.26 5.66 -12.55
N ASP A 168 -9.32 4.96 -13.68
CA ASP A 168 -10.06 5.41 -14.87
C ASP A 168 -11.57 5.68 -14.63
N ASP A 169 -12.16 5.07 -13.60
CA ASP A 169 -13.56 5.21 -13.21
C ASP A 169 -13.79 6.15 -12.01
N GLU A 170 -12.73 6.79 -11.49
CA GLU A 170 -12.78 7.67 -10.34
C GLU A 170 -12.81 9.17 -10.74
N THR A 171 -13.41 9.99 -9.88
CA THR A 171 -13.29 11.45 -9.95
C THR A 171 -12.67 11.98 -8.66
N GLU A 172 -12.04 13.15 -8.71
CA GLU A 172 -11.42 13.74 -7.51
C GLU A 172 -12.38 13.92 -6.34
N SER A 173 -13.66 14.18 -6.61
CA SER A 173 -14.70 14.37 -5.60
C SER A 173 -15.23 13.06 -4.98
N THR A 174 -14.96 11.91 -5.59
CA THR A 174 -15.53 10.62 -5.17
C THR A 174 -14.48 9.59 -4.77
N ALA A 175 -13.25 9.74 -5.24
CA ALA A 175 -12.11 8.91 -4.89
C ALA A 175 -11.69 9.17 -3.43
N LEU A 176 -12.06 8.27 -2.52
CA LEU A 176 -11.70 8.37 -1.12
C LEU A 176 -10.35 7.71 -0.85
N ARG A 177 -9.53 8.35 -0.02
CA ARG A 177 -8.25 7.83 0.48
C ARG A 177 -8.18 8.05 1.99
N ASP A 178 -7.70 7.03 2.70
CA ASP A 178 -7.46 7.12 4.14
C ASP A 178 -6.12 7.86 4.37
N VAL A 179 -6.20 9.05 4.95
CA VAL A 179 -5.04 9.94 5.15
C VAL A 179 -5.04 10.58 6.53
N VAL A 180 -3.91 11.15 6.96
CA VAL A 180 -3.83 12.00 8.16
C VAL A 180 -3.92 13.48 7.74
N PRO A 181 -5.07 14.15 7.87
CA PRO A 181 -5.26 15.48 7.28
C PRO A 181 -4.30 16.55 7.82
N SER A 182 -3.93 16.44 9.09
CA SER A 182 -2.99 17.36 9.74
C SER A 182 -1.57 17.29 9.21
N LEU A 183 -1.22 16.23 8.46
CA LEU A 183 0.12 16.01 7.90
C LEU A 183 0.16 16.21 6.38
N LEU A 184 -0.97 16.37 5.70
CA LEU A 184 -1.03 16.44 4.22
C LEU A 184 -0.15 17.53 3.61
N TYR A 185 0.10 18.63 4.33
CA TYR A 185 0.95 19.73 3.88
C TYR A 185 2.37 19.28 3.48
N VAL A 186 2.91 18.20 4.05
CA VAL A 186 4.26 17.70 3.74
C VAL A 186 4.37 17.08 2.34
N LEU A 187 3.22 16.79 1.70
CA LEU A 187 3.11 16.30 0.32
C LEU A 187 3.04 17.43 -0.71
N ALA A 188 3.16 18.69 -0.29
CA ALA A 188 3.24 19.81 -1.22
C ALA A 188 4.50 19.71 -2.09
N ASP A 189 4.43 20.25 -3.31
CA ASP A 189 5.62 20.34 -4.17
C ASP A 189 6.57 21.41 -3.60
N ASP A 190 7.81 21.03 -3.33
CA ASP A 190 8.89 21.99 -3.00
C ASP A 190 9.68 22.42 -4.23
N THR A 191 9.52 21.71 -5.35
CA THR A 191 10.09 22.15 -6.60
C THR A 191 9.28 23.35 -7.07
N GLY A 192 9.85 24.54 -6.97
CA GLY A 192 9.40 25.77 -7.65
C GLY A 192 9.47 25.68 -9.20
N LEU A 193 9.13 24.51 -9.75
CA LEU A 193 8.66 24.19 -11.09
C LEU A 193 7.27 24.76 -11.41
N PRO A 194 7.08 26.00 -11.92
CA PRO A 194 5.79 26.33 -12.53
C PRO A 194 5.47 25.30 -13.63
N GLU A 195 4.24 24.78 -13.60
CA GLU A 195 3.66 24.03 -14.71
C GLU A 195 3.85 24.85 -15.99
N LYS A 196 4.45 24.23 -17.02
CA LYS A 196 4.56 24.79 -18.37
C LYS A 196 3.36 24.41 -19.20
#